data_AF-A0A9D2NK63-F1
#
_entry.id   AF-A0A9D2NK63-F1
#
_cell.length_a   1.000
_cell.length_b   1.000
_cell.length_c   1.000
_cell.angle_alpha   90.00
_cell.angle_beta   90.00
_cell.angle_gamma   90.00
#
_symmetry.space_group_name_H-M   'P 1'
#
loop_
_entity.id
_entity.type
_entity.pdbx_description
1 polymer ?
#
loop_
_entity_poly.entity_id
_entity_poly.type
_entity_poly.pdbx_seq_one_letter_code
_entity_poly.pdbx_strand_id
1 'polypeptide(L)'
;MFQQIYKWIQNITVYLIITAAVMHAVPGKDYGKYVRFFSGLILILLLATPLLNLTGMNEKFETLYRNNEYKLEKQEIESVEELYKDSALSDYLQSEEETEQDSMKEGNSRIEVGEIEIGQ
;
A
#
# COMPACT_ATOMS: atom_id res chain seq x y z
N MET A 1 11.01 28.48 3.07
CA MET A 1 11.77 28.14 4.30
C MET A 1 11.49 29.10 5.45
N PHE A 2 11.82 30.40 5.39
CA PHE A 2 11.62 31.31 6.53
C PHE A 2 10.17 31.42 7.01
N GLN A 3 9.18 31.44 6.10
CA GLN A 3 7.77 31.45 6.50
C GLN A 3 7.33 30.20 7.28
N GLN A 4 7.90 29.03 6.99
CA GLN A 4 7.62 27.79 7.72
C GLN A 4 8.21 27.85 9.13
N ILE A 5 9.44 28.37 9.26
CA ILE A 5 10.09 28.60 10.55
C ILE A 5 9.29 29.62 11.38
N TYR A 6 8.83 30.71 10.76
CA TYR A 6 8.00 31.72 11.43
C TYR A 6 6.67 31.15 11.93
N LYS A 7 5.93 30.43 11.08
CA LYS A 7 4.69 29.75 11.49
C LYS A 7 4.94 28.73 12.60
N TRP A 8 6.04 28.00 12.51
CA TRP A 8 6.43 27.04 13.53
C TRP A 8 6.73 27.70 14.88
N ILE A 9 7.54 28.75 14.90
CA ILE A 9 7.80 29.54 16.10
C ILE A 9 6.50 30.13 16.67
N GLN A 10 5.62 30.63 15.81
CA GLN A 10 4.31 31.13 16.23
C GLN A 10 3.49 30.04 16.93
N ASN A 11 3.47 28.82 16.38
CA ASN A 11 2.79 27.68 17.00
C ASN A 11 3.37 27.31 18.37
N ILE A 12 4.70 27.33 18.53
CA ILE A 12 5.33 27.13 19.84
C ILE A 12 4.93 28.24 20.80
N THR A 13 4.99 29.49 20.37
CA THR A 13 4.67 30.63 21.24
C THR A 13 3.22 30.53 21.73
N VAL A 14 2.28 30.23 20.85
CA VAL A 14 0.87 29.99 21.23
C VAL A 14 0.75 28.83 22.21
N TYR A 15 1.44 27.72 21.94
CA TYR A 15 1.46 26.56 22.83
C TYR A 15 2.02 26.89 24.22
N LEU A 16 3.11 27.67 24.31
CA LEU A 16 3.71 28.08 25.58
C LEU A 16 2.79 28.99 26.38
N ILE A 17 2.10 29.93 25.71
CA ILE A 17 1.11 30.81 26.36
C ILE A 17 -0.04 29.99 26.94
N ILE A 18 -0.60 29.05 26.17
CA ILE A 18 -1.67 28.17 26.63
C ILE A 18 -1.17 27.30 27.80
N THR A 19 0.01 26.70 27.67
CA THR A 19 0.61 25.85 28.71
C THR A 19 0.83 26.62 30.00
N ALA A 20 1.32 27.86 29.92
CA ALA A 20 1.49 28.73 31.08
C ALA A 20 0.14 29.06 31.73
N ALA A 21 -0.89 29.39 30.93
CA ALA A 21 -2.24 29.63 31.43
C ALA A 21 -2.83 28.39 32.12
N VAL A 22 -2.68 27.21 31.51
CA VAL A 22 -3.09 25.92 32.10
C VAL A 22 -2.36 25.68 33.42
N MET A 23 -1.06 25.96 33.49
CA MET A 23 -0.29 25.78 34.72
C MET A 23 -0.74 26.70 35.86
N HIS A 24 -1.18 27.92 35.55
CA HIS A 24 -1.79 28.82 36.53
C HIS A 24 -3.23 28.45 36.88
N ALA A 25 -3.97 27.83 35.96
CA ALA A 25 -5.35 27.39 36.17
C ALA A 25 -5.46 26.11 36.99
N VAL A 26 -4.43 25.24 37.00
CA VAL A 26 -4.44 23.97 37.75
C VAL A 26 -4.31 24.24 39.26
N PRO A 27 -5.37 23.97 40.07
CA PRO A 27 -5.31 24.08 41.51
C PRO A 27 -4.73 22.79 42.11
N GLY A 28 -3.77 22.94 43.02
CA GLY A 28 -3.14 21.81 43.71
C GLY A 28 -1.69 21.59 43.27
N LYS A 29 -0.76 21.75 44.22
CA LYS A 29 0.69 21.59 44.01
C LYS A 29 1.07 20.20 43.50
N ASP A 30 0.21 19.20 43.74
CA ASP A 30 0.45 17.81 43.38
C ASP A 30 0.14 17.48 41.92
N TYR A 31 -0.80 18.17 41.26
CA TYR A 31 -1.13 17.93 39.86
C TYR A 31 -0.26 18.73 38.88
N GLY A 32 0.26 19.87 39.31
CA GLY A 32 1.14 20.71 38.48
C GLY A 32 2.40 20.00 37.99
N LYS A 33 2.92 19.02 38.74
CA LYS A 33 4.11 18.25 38.34
C LYS A 33 3.85 17.37 37.11
N TYR A 34 2.67 16.76 37.02
CA TYR A 34 2.28 15.90 35.89
C TYR A 34 1.99 16.74 34.65
N VAL A 35 1.28 17.85 34.81
CA VAL A 35 0.99 18.80 33.73
C VAL A 35 2.29 19.38 33.16
N ARG A 36 3.22 19.79 34.03
CA ARG A 36 4.54 20.29 33.60
C ARG A 36 5.33 19.23 32.84
N PHE A 37 5.36 17.99 33.34
CA PHE A 37 6.05 16.88 32.66
C PHE A 37 5.46 16.59 31.28
N PHE A 38 4.14 16.45 31.19
CA PHE A 38 3.45 16.17 29.94
C PHE A 38 3.62 17.32 28.94
N SER A 39 3.51 18.57 29.41
CA SER A 39 3.73 19.74 28.57
C SER A 39 5.17 19.84 28.05
N GLY A 40 6.15 19.36 28.80
CA GLY A 40 7.54 19.26 28.36
C GLY A 40 7.70 18.21 27.25
N LEU A 41 7.05 17.06 27.38
CA LEU A 41 7.02 16.03 26.33
C LEU A 41 6.39 16.55 25.04
N ILE A 42 5.23 17.22 25.13
CA ILE A 42 4.59 17.84 23.96
C ILE A 42 5.50 18.89 23.35
N LEU A 43 6.17 19.72 24.16
CA LEU A 43 7.08 20.74 23.66
C LEU A 43 8.24 20.11 22.87
N ILE A 44 8.83 19.03 23.38
CA ILE A 44 9.88 18.27 22.68
C ILE A 44 9.35 17.73 21.35
N LEU A 45 8.13 17.19 21.33
CA LEU A 45 7.49 16.67 20.12
C LEU A 45 7.23 17.78 19.09
N LEU A 46 6.82 18.96 19.55
CA LEU A 46 6.59 20.14 18.72
C LEU A 46 7.89 20.75 18.17
N LEU A 47 8.99 20.57 18.90
CA LEU A 47 10.36 20.87 18.47
C LEU A 47 10.95 19.79 17.55
N ALA A 48 10.42 18.56 17.53
CA ALA A 48 10.98 17.51 16.69
C ALA A 48 10.79 17.80 15.20
N THR A 49 9.59 18.18 14.76
CA THR A 49 9.28 18.54 13.35
C THR A 49 10.25 19.54 12.70
N PRO A 50 10.51 20.73 13.27
CA PRO A 50 11.45 21.70 12.72
C PRO A 50 12.90 21.21 12.80
N LEU A 51 13.29 20.42 13.82
CA LEU A 51 14.64 19.86 13.97
C LEU A 51 14.89 18.85 12.87
N LEU A 52 13.90 18.02 12.55
CA LEU A 52 13.92 17.10 11.42
C LEU A 52 13.99 17.85 10.06
N ASN A 53 13.28 18.98 9.94
CA ASN A 53 13.37 19.83 8.75
C ASN A 53 14.73 20.54 8.63
N LEU A 54 15.29 21.05 9.72
CA LEU A 54 16.58 21.76 9.75
C LEU A 54 17.75 20.82 9.47
N THR A 55 17.67 19.58 9.96
CA THR A 55 18.70 18.55 9.75
C THR A 55 18.62 17.89 8.38
N GLY A 56 17.66 18.29 7.52
CA GLY A 56 17.42 17.65 6.22
C GLY A 56 16.95 16.19 6.34
N MET A 57 16.58 15.76 7.55
CA MET A 57 16.14 14.39 7.81
C MET A 57 14.70 14.16 7.32
N ASN A 58 13.93 15.23 7.13
CA ASN A 58 12.57 15.18 6.59
C ASN A 58 12.55 14.64 5.14
N GLU A 59 13.47 15.08 4.27
CA GLU A 59 13.57 14.57 2.89
C GLU A 59 13.99 13.09 2.85
N LYS A 60 14.89 12.69 3.77
CA LYS A 60 15.30 11.29 3.91
C LYS A 60 14.16 10.40 4.42
N PHE A 61 13.32 10.92 5.31
CA PHE A 61 12.13 10.21 5.77
C PHE A 61 11.07 10.08 4.68
N GLU A 62 10.76 11.16 3.95
CA GLU A 62 9.81 11.10 2.83
C GLU A 62 10.26 10.14 1.74
N THR A 63 11.53 10.16 1.37
CA THR A 63 12.07 9.23 0.36
C THR A 63 12.04 7.78 0.84
N LEU A 64 12.40 7.49 2.08
CA LEU A 64 12.30 6.13 2.64
C LEU A 64 10.85 5.64 2.74
N TYR A 65 9.92 6.52 3.08
CA TYR A 65 8.50 6.19 3.19
C TYR A 65 7.88 5.95 1.81
N ARG A 66 8.08 6.87 0.86
CA ARG A 66 7.66 6.69 -0.54
C ARG A 66 8.26 5.44 -1.18
N ASN A 67 9.53 5.14 -0.88
CA ASN A 67 10.19 3.97 -1.47
C ASN A 67 9.61 2.65 -0.94
N ASN A 68 9.05 2.63 0.28
CA ASN A 68 8.30 1.47 0.76
C ASN A 68 6.96 1.34 0.05
N GLU A 69 6.21 2.44 -0.05
CA GLU A 69 4.90 2.48 -0.69
C GLU A 69 5.00 2.06 -2.18
N TYR A 70 5.98 2.61 -2.89
CA TYR A 70 6.27 2.26 -4.29
C TYR A 70 6.71 0.80 -4.47
N LYS A 71 7.43 0.23 -3.49
CA LYS A 71 7.82 -1.19 -3.53
C LYS A 71 6.63 -2.11 -3.30
N LEU A 72 5.75 -1.76 -2.38
CA LEU A 72 4.52 -2.50 -2.10
C LEU A 72 3.59 -2.48 -3.31
N GLU A 73 3.38 -1.32 -3.92
CA GLU A 73 2.58 -1.17 -5.14
C GLU A 73 3.15 -1.97 -6.30
N LYS A 74 4.48 -1.94 -6.49
CA LYS A 74 5.14 -2.77 -7.51
C LYS A 74 4.92 -4.26 -7.30
N GLN A 75 5.02 -4.71 -6.06
CA GLN A 75 4.87 -6.12 -5.71
C GLN A 75 3.43 -6.60 -5.94
N GLU A 76 2.44 -5.74 -5.69
CA GLU A 76 1.03 -6.02 -6.00
C GLU A 76 0.82 -6.17 -7.52
N ILE A 77 1.33 -5.23 -8.32
CA ILE A 77 1.23 -5.29 -9.80
C ILE A 77 1.91 -6.56 -10.35
N GLU A 78 3.09 -6.90 -9.84
CA GLU A 78 3.85 -8.08 -10.25
C GLU A 78 3.12 -9.38 -9.90
N SER A 79 2.50 -9.46 -8.72
CA SER A 79 1.68 -10.61 -8.32
C SER A 79 0.41 -10.77 -9.15
N VAL A 80 -0.22 -9.66 -9.55
CA VAL A 80 -1.39 -9.67 -10.43
C VAL A 80 -0.99 -10.13 -11.83
N GLU A 81 0.14 -9.65 -12.36
CA GLU A 81 0.66 -10.09 -13.66
C GLU A 81 0.97 -11.60 -13.68
N GLU A 82 1.51 -12.14 -12.60
CA GLU A 82 1.80 -13.56 -12.45
C GLU A 82 0.51 -14.41 -12.44
N LEU A 83 -0.52 -13.98 -11.70
CA LEU A 83 -1.84 -14.62 -11.71
C LEU A 83 -2.50 -14.61 -13.09
N TYR A 84 -2.41 -13.49 -13.83
CA TYR A 84 -2.95 -13.41 -15.19
C TYR A 84 -2.21 -14.35 -16.15
N LYS A 85 -0.88 -14.42 -16.07
CA LYS A 85 -0.09 -15.35 -16.90
C LYS A 85 -0.41 -16.80 -16.61
N ASP A 86 -0.53 -17.17 -15.34
CA ASP A 86 -0.87 -18.53 -14.92
C ASP A 86 -2.29 -18.92 -15.39
N SER A 87 -3.27 -18.03 -15.23
CA SER A 87 -4.63 -18.25 -15.72
C SER A 87 -4.71 -18.38 -17.25
N ALA A 88 -3.98 -17.55 -18.00
CA ALA A 88 -3.93 -17.61 -19.45
C ALA A 88 -3.23 -18.88 -19.97
N LEU A 89 -2.22 -19.38 -19.24
CA LEU A 89 -1.56 -20.64 -19.53
C LEU A 89 -2.52 -21.83 -19.28
N SER A 90 -3.26 -21.78 -18.17
CA SER A 90 -4.30 -22.76 -17.81
C SER A 90 -5.37 -22.87 -18.89
N ASP A 91 -5.96 -21.75 -19.32
CA ASP A 91 -6.98 -21.73 -20.39
C ASP A 91 -6.46 -22.33 -21.70
N TYR A 92 -5.19 -22.07 -22.04
CA TYR A 92 -4.57 -22.63 -23.24
C TYR A 92 -4.43 -24.15 -23.17
N LEU A 93 -3.94 -24.69 -22.05
CA LEU A 93 -3.80 -26.13 -21.84
C LEU A 93 -5.15 -26.85 -21.84
N GLN A 94 -6.18 -26.23 -21.27
CA GLN A 94 -7.53 -26.80 -21.24
C GLN A 94 -8.14 -26.89 -22.64
N SER A 95 -7.84 -25.93 -23.52
CA SER A 95 -8.28 -25.95 -24.93
C SER A 95 -7.59 -27.04 -25.76
N GLU A 96 -6.32 -27.38 -25.46
CA GLU A 96 -5.63 -28.51 -26.10
C GLU A 96 -6.22 -29.86 -25.64
N GLU A 97 -6.53 -30.01 -24.34
CA GLU A 97 -7.15 -31.23 -23.81
C GLU A 97 -8.57 -31.49 -24.37
N GLU A 98 -9.34 -30.43 -24.64
CA GLU A 98 -10.65 -30.54 -25.30
C GLU A 98 -10.54 -30.95 -26.79
N THR A 99 -9.49 -30.50 -27.48
CA THR A 99 -9.27 -30.79 -28.90
C THR A 99 -8.80 -32.25 -29.13
N GLU A 100 -8.03 -32.81 -28.19
CA GLU A 100 -7.61 -34.22 -28.23
C GLU A 100 -8.74 -35.20 -27.87
N GLN A 101 -9.72 -34.81 -27.04
CA GLN A 101 -10.86 -35.67 -26.71
C GLN A 101 -11.92 -35.77 -27.82
N ASP A 102 -12.09 -34.73 -28.64
CA ASP A 102 -13.06 -34.74 -29.74
C ASP A 102 -12.59 -35.61 -30.93
N SER A 103 -11.28 -35.60 -31.20
CA SER A 103 -10.67 -36.42 -32.27
C SER A 103 -10.63 -37.93 -31.96
N MET A 104 -10.83 -38.35 -30.70
CA MET A 104 -10.93 -39.76 -30.31
C MET A 104 -12.36 -40.35 -30.37
N LYS A 105 -13.41 -39.53 -30.49
CA LYS A 105 -14.81 -40.01 -30.52
C LYS A 105 -15.34 -40.36 -31.92
N GLU A 106 -14.74 -39.86 -32.99
CA GLU A 106 -15.20 -40.04 -34.37
C GLU A 106 -14.60 -41.28 -35.09
N GLY A 107 -14.06 -42.25 -34.34
CA GLY A 107 -13.38 -43.44 -34.91
C GLY A 107 -14.19 -44.74 -34.99
N ASN A 108 -15.46 -44.79 -34.53
CA ASN A 108 -16.17 -46.08 -34.31
C ASN A 108 -17.43 -46.33 -35.17
N SER A 109 -17.60 -45.65 -36.30
CA SER A 109 -18.73 -45.91 -37.21
C SER A 109 -18.33 -46.87 -38.34
N ARG A 110 -18.59 -48.15 -38.09
CA ARG A 110 -18.36 -49.34 -38.94
C ARG A 110 -19.01 -49.19 -40.33
N ILE A 111 -18.21 -49.26 -41.39
CA ILE A 111 -18.66 -49.21 -42.80
C ILE A 111 -19.23 -50.58 -43.20
N GLU A 112 -20.52 -50.64 -43.56
CA GLU A 112 -21.13 -51.79 -44.23
C GLU A 112 -21.28 -51.52 -45.73
N VAL A 113 -20.77 -52.44 -46.55
CA VAL A 113 -20.73 -52.34 -48.02
C VAL A 113 -21.89 -53.14 -48.60
N GLY A 114 -22.84 -52.46 -49.26
CA GLY A 114 -23.88 -53.10 -50.09
C GLY A 114 -23.49 -53.06 -51.57
N GLU A 115 -23.68 -54.19 -52.27
CA GLU A 115 -23.35 -54.39 -53.69
C GLU A 115 -24.03 -53.38 -54.63
N ILE A 116 -23.32 -53.04 -55.71
CA ILE A 116 -23.78 -52.12 -56.76
C ILE A 116 -24.21 -52.95 -57.98
N GLU A 117 -25.50 -52.91 -58.33
CA GLU A 117 -25.97 -53.37 -59.64
C GLU A 117 -25.85 -52.25 -60.68
N ILE A 118 -25.13 -52.52 -61.77
CA ILE A 118 -25.00 -51.63 -62.93
C ILE A 118 -25.97 -52.12 -64.00
N GLY A 119 -27.04 -51.36 -64.24
CA GLY A 119 -28.00 -51.59 -65.32
C GLY A 119 -27.62 -50.82 -66.60
N GLN A 120 -27.45 -51.60 -67.67
CA GLN A 120 -27.22 -51.33 -69.11
C GLN A 120 -27.22 -49.90 -69.66
#